data_AF-A0A958ISB2-F1
#
_entry.id   AF-A0A958ISB2-F1
#
_cell.length_a   1.000
_cell.length_b   1.000
_cell.length_c   1.000
_cell.angle_alpha   90.00
_cell.angle_beta   90.00
_cell.angle_gamma   90.00
#
_symmetry.space_group_name_H-M   'P 1'
#
loop_
_entity.id
_entity.type
_entity.pdbx_description
1 polymer ?
#
loop_
_entity_poly.entity_id
_entity_poly.type
_entity_poly.pdbx_seq_one_letter_code
_entity_poly.pdbx_strand_id
1 'polypeptide(L)' 'MQEEIIVIGAGMAGLAAATTLQEAGKNVRILEGRNRIGGRTHTDSTLGTSVDLGAAWIHGPIGNPL' A
#
# COMPACT_ATOMS: atom_id res chain seq x y z
N MET A 1 -24.54 -14.17 6.56
CA MET A 1 -23.66 -13.72 5.45
C MET A 1 -22.54 -12.92 6.07
N GLN A 2 -21.29 -13.14 5.67
CA GLN A 2 -20.15 -12.36 6.17
C GLN A 2 -20.09 -11.08 5.31
N GLU A 3 -20.10 -9.90 5.94
CA GLU A 3 -19.99 -8.62 5.22
C GLU A 3 -18.61 -8.53 4.55
N GLU A 4 -18.60 -8.19 3.26
CA GLU A 4 -17.37 -7.96 2.50
C GLU A 4 -17.01 -6.47 2.55
N ILE A 5 -15.79 -6.17 2.99
CA ILE A 5 -15.26 -4.80 3.04
C ILE A 5 -14.41 -4.56 1.80
N ILE A 6 -14.75 -3.52 1.03
CA ILE A 6 -13.98 -3.12 -0.15
C ILE A 6 -13.09 -1.93 0.18
N VAL A 7 -11.78 -2.08 -0.05
CA VAL A 7 -10.80 -0.99 0.02
C VAL A 7 -10.47 -0.54 -1.41
N ILE A 8 -10.70 0.74 -1.72
CA ILE A 8 -10.40 1.32 -3.03
C ILE A 8 -8.99 1.92 -3.00
N GLY A 9 -8.07 1.30 -3.75
CA GLY A 9 -6.67 1.68 -3.89
C GLY A 9 -5.71 0.83 -3.06
N ALA A 10 -4.72 0.24 -3.70
CA ALA A 10 -3.62 -0.53 -3.11
C ALA A 10 -2.36 0.34 -2.90
N GLY A 11 -2.53 1.58 -2.45
CA GLY A 11 -1.44 2.40 -1.91
C GLY A 11 -1.15 2.08 -0.44
N MET A 12 -0.12 2.70 0.14
CA MET A 12 0.27 2.51 1.55
C MET A 12 -0.90 2.51 2.53
N ALA A 13 -1.78 3.53 2.45
CA ALA A 13 -2.94 3.64 3.34
C ALA A 13 -3.98 2.52 3.15
N GLY A 14 -4.26 2.15 1.90
CA GLY A 14 -5.22 1.09 1.60
C GLY A 14 -4.70 -0.29 1.99
N LEU A 15 -3.42 -0.56 1.74
CA LEU A 15 -2.77 -1.79 2.19
C LEU A 15 -2.77 -1.88 3.72
N ALA A 16 -2.38 -0.81 4.43
CA ALA A 16 -2.41 -0.78 5.89
C ALA A 16 -3.82 -1.04 6.45
N ALA A 17 -4.83 -0.35 5.92
CA ALA A 17 -6.23 -0.55 6.34
C ALA A 17 -6.71 -1.98 6.08
N ALA A 18 -6.41 -2.54 4.89
CA ALA A 18 -6.79 -3.89 4.54
C ALA A 18 -6.11 -4.94 5.44
N THR A 19 -4.82 -4.75 5.75
CA THR A 19 -4.08 -5.59 6.70
C THR A 19 -4.73 -5.56 8.07
N THR A 20 -4.98 -4.37 8.63
CA THR A 20 -5.62 -4.24 9.95
C THR A 20 -7.00 -4.91 10.00
N LEU A 21 -7.80 -4.75 8.95
CA LEU A 21 -9.12 -5.39 8.86
C LEU A 21 -9.03 -6.91 8.72
N GLN A 22 -8.08 -7.41 7.93
CA GLN A 22 -7.82 -8.84 7.78
C GLN A 22 -7.38 -9.46 9.11
N GLU A 23 -6.47 -8.81 9.84
CA GLU A 23 -6.03 -9.22 11.18
C GLU A 23 -7.18 -9.25 12.19
N ALA A 24 -8.18 -8.37 12.03
CA ALA A 24 -9.42 -8.38 12.80
C ALA A 24 -10.44 -9.45 12.34
N GLY A 25 -10.04 -10.38 11.45
CA GLY A 25 -10.87 -11.48 10.96
C GLY A 25 -11.97 -11.05 9.99
N LYS A 26 -11.85 -9.89 9.35
CA LYS A 26 -12.82 -9.41 8.35
C LYS A 26 -12.52 -9.95 6.96
N ASN A 27 -13.57 -10.13 6.16
CA ASN A 27 -13.44 -10.43 4.74
C ASN A 27 -13.19 -9.11 3.99
N VAL A 28 -12.01 -8.97 3.37
CA VAL A 28 -11.56 -7.72 2.75
C VAL A 28 -11.09 -7.97 1.32
N ARG A 29 -11.49 -7.09 0.40
CA ARG A 29 -11.01 -7.07 -0.98
C ARG A 29 -10.49 -5.68 -1.34
N ILE A 30 -9.33 -5.63 -2.00
CA ILE A 30 -8.73 -4.38 -2.49
C ILE A 30 -8.96 -4.26 -3.99
N LEU A 31 -9.39 -3.09 -4.45
CA LEU A 31 -9.51 -2.75 -5.88
C LEU A 31 -8.49 -1.66 -6.22
N GLU A 32 -7.50 -1.97 -7.06
CA GLU A 32 -6.48 -1.02 -7.52
C GLU A 32 -6.69 -0.69 -9.01
N GLY A 33 -6.63 0.59 -9.35
CA GLY A 33 -6.84 1.06 -10.72
C GLY A 33 -5.61 0.92 -11.62
N ARG A 34 -4.42 0.71 -11.06
CA ARG A 34 -3.18 0.49 -11.79
C ARG A 34 -2.87 -1.00 -11.95
N ASN A 35 -1.96 -1.30 -12.87
CA ASN A 35 -1.34 -2.63 -13.03
C ASN A 35 -0.26 -2.93 -11.97
N ARG A 36 -0.18 -2.14 -10.90
CA ARG A 36 0.78 -2.29 -9.80
C ARG A 36 0.20 -1.76 -8.50
N ILE A 37 0.67 -2.32 -7.39
CA ILE A 37 0.40 -1.80 -6.05
C ILE A 37 1.35 -0.63 -5.70
N GLY A 38 1.25 -0.13 -4.46
CA GLY A 38 2.11 0.91 -3.89
C GLY A 38 1.60 2.33 -4.11
N GLY A 39 0.76 2.55 -5.13
CA GLY A 39 0.18 3.86 -5.42
C GLY A 39 1.26 4.89 -5.72
N ARG A 40 1.42 5.89 -4.84
CA ARG A 40 2.45 6.93 -4.92
C ARG A 40 3.84 6.47 -4.45
N THR A 41 3.95 5.31 -3.83
CA THR A 41 5.23 4.64 -3.60
C THR A 41 5.52 3.76 -4.81
N HIS A 42 6.50 4.15 -5.62
CA HIS A 42 6.78 3.50 -6.91
C HIS A 42 8.27 3.49 -7.19
N THR A 43 8.81 2.29 -7.29
CA THR A 43 10.16 2.04 -7.77
C THR A 43 10.08 1.59 -9.23
N ASP A 44 10.86 2.21 -10.09
CA ASP A 44 11.09 1.80 -11.48
C ASP A 44 12.47 1.15 -11.60
N SER A 45 12.55 0.00 -12.26
CA SER A 45 13.80 -0.76 -12.44
C SER A 45 14.20 -0.91 -13.91
N THR A 46 13.57 -0.17 -14.82
CA THR A 46 13.73 -0.34 -16.27
C THR A 46 15.10 0.11 -16.79
N LEU A 47 15.81 0.94 -16.02
CA LEU A 47 17.13 1.47 -16.37
C LEU A 47 18.30 0.56 -15.97
N GLY A 48 18.03 -0.68 -15.56
CA GLY A 48 19.06 -1.59 -15.03
C GLY A 48 19.49 -1.25 -13.60
N THR A 49 18.84 -0.27 -12.97
CA THR A 49 18.95 0.07 -11.55
C THR A 49 17.58 0.50 -11.03
N SER A 50 17.33 0.33 -9.74
CA SER A 50 16.09 0.74 -9.10
C SER A 50 16.12 2.24 -8.76
N VAL A 51 15.08 2.96 -9.19
CA VAL A 51 14.90 4.39 -8.92
C VAL A 51 13.48 4.60 -8.37
N ASP A 52 13.39 5.26 -7.22
CA ASP A 52 12.08 5.66 -6.69
C ASP A 52 11.57 6.91 -7.41
N LEU A 53 10.45 6.75 -8.11
CA LEU A 53 9.70 7.84 -8.76
C LEU A 53 8.63 8.44 -7.83
N GLY A 54 8.57 7.95 -6.59
CA GLY A 54 7.53 8.22 -5.62
C GLY A 54 8.08 8.66 -4.27
N ALA A 55 7.61 8.03 -3.19
CA ALA A 55 8.16 8.24 -1.86
C ALA A 55 9.65 7.81 -1.81
N ALA A 56 10.55 8.79 -1.69
CA ALA A 56 12.01 8.57 -1.69
C ALA A 56 12.70 8.93 -0.36
N TRP A 57 11.94 9.42 0.63
CA TRP A 57 12.48 9.91 1.89
C TRP A 57 11.66 9.45 3.09
N ILE A 58 12.35 9.02 4.16
CA ILE A 58 11.78 8.80 5.48
C ILE A 58 12.25 9.96 6.38
N HIS A 59 11.30 10.77 6.86
CA HIS A 59 11.62 11.95 7.66
C HIS A 59 11.73 11.61 9.14
N GLY A 60 12.97 11.40 9.61
CA GLY A 60 13.29 11.23 11.02
C GLY A 60 12.86 9.87 11.60
N PRO A 61 13.66 9.23 12.48
CA PRO A 61 13.35 7.91 13.01
C PRO A 61 12.53 7.94 14.31
N ILE A 62 12.51 9.05 15.04
CA ILE A 62 11.92 9.10 16.39
C ILE A 62 10.39 9.21 16.28
N GLY A 63 9.69 8.14 16.68
CA GLY A 63 8.21 8.08 16.65
C GLY A 63 7.62 7.85 15.26
N ASN A 64 8.46 7.53 14.27
CA ASN A 64 8.02 7.20 12.93
C ASN A 64 7.57 5.73 12.88
N PRO A 65 6.37 5.40 12.39
CA PRO A 65 5.91 4.02 12.27
C PRO A 65 6.61 3.22 11.15
N LEU A 66 7.56 3.83 10.42
CA LEU A 66 8.40 3.21 9.39
C LEU A 66 9.82 2.93 9.89
#